data_AF-A0A7X0FEQ9-F1
#
_entry.id   AF-A0A7X0FEQ9-F1
#
_cell.length_a   1.000
_cell.length_b   1.000
_cell.length_c   1.000
_cell.angle_alpha   90.00
_cell.angle_beta   90.00
_cell.angle_gamma   90.00
#
_symmetry.space_group_name_H-M   'P 1'
#
loop_
_entity.id
_entity.type
_entity.pdbx_description
1 polymer ?
#
loop_
_entity_poly.entity_id
_entity_poly.type
_entity_poly.pdbx_seq_one_letter_code
_entity_poly.pdbx_strand_id
1 'polypeptide(L)'
;MRLLAFQCLWMALICTQVLASDAPRVSVEGMNKHSVATGMGLFLTRSQVATQGAAKSIHLQKRIVCSDRRIKVAFAKGLERAPERICRVASEALALVSAQSHVQNIAITLLVVPSLVNYQATFYRVGRGPKLVLIVPVLQSEEATLANVADLVAHEGFHVGMFAAGDVSLAGNEYAAYHYGLCGQLVALGHLEPSALPGFGVASDDPHLVDSSESAERVRTEVLQAFGDLPMTRESPAGEALLAQCRAMAPASSKH
;
A
#
# COMPACT_ATOMS: atom_id res chain seq x y z
N MET A 1 -16.75 7.21 -76.27
CA MET A 1 -17.24 7.05 -74.89
C MET A 1 -16.03 7.05 -73.96
N ARG A 2 -15.46 8.20 -73.57
CA ARG A 2 -15.70 8.94 -72.30
C ARG A 2 -16.62 8.27 -71.28
N LEU A 3 -16.08 8.05 -70.07
CA LEU A 3 -16.58 8.45 -68.72
C LEU A 3 -15.59 7.86 -67.66
N LEU A 4 -14.78 8.71 -67.01
CA LEU A 4 -14.81 9.07 -65.56
C LEU A 4 -14.29 7.95 -64.64
N ALA A 5 -13.13 8.03 -63.97
CA ALA A 5 -12.64 9.01 -62.98
C ALA A 5 -13.63 9.28 -61.83
N PHE A 6 -13.13 9.16 -60.59
CA PHE A 6 -13.76 9.40 -59.28
C PHE A 6 -14.53 8.24 -58.63
N GLN A 7 -13.89 7.62 -57.63
CA GLN A 7 -14.35 7.60 -56.23
C GLN A 7 -13.20 7.04 -55.36
N CYS A 8 -12.44 7.92 -54.71
CA CYS A 8 -12.54 8.20 -53.26
C CYS A 8 -12.14 6.97 -52.44
N LEU A 9 -10.87 6.73 -52.13
CA LEU A 9 -10.05 7.52 -51.19
C LEU A 9 -10.66 7.59 -49.77
N TRP A 10 -11.33 6.53 -49.29
CA TRP A 10 -11.90 6.48 -47.93
C TRP A 10 -11.83 5.06 -47.32
N MET A 11 -10.65 4.46 -47.22
CA MET A 11 -10.41 3.31 -46.31
C MET A 11 -8.95 3.22 -45.84
N ALA A 12 -8.29 4.37 -45.65
CA ALA A 12 -6.92 4.43 -45.13
C ALA A 12 -6.80 5.22 -43.81
N LEU A 13 -7.91 5.53 -43.13
CA LEU A 13 -7.89 6.44 -41.99
C LEU A 13 -8.96 6.14 -40.94
N ILE A 14 -9.09 4.89 -40.49
CA ILE A 14 -9.87 4.59 -39.28
C ILE A 14 -9.07 3.64 -38.38
N CYS A 15 -8.60 4.22 -37.28
CA CYS A 15 -8.16 3.58 -36.04
C CYS A 15 -6.75 2.97 -35.93
N THR A 16 -5.74 3.52 -36.62
CA THR A 16 -4.37 3.55 -36.05
C THR A 16 -4.22 4.74 -35.11
N GLN A 17 -5.05 4.78 -34.07
CA GLN A 17 -4.87 5.59 -32.86
C GLN A 17 -5.54 4.85 -31.69
N VAL A 18 -5.05 3.65 -31.39
CA VAL A 18 -4.98 3.23 -29.99
C VAL A 18 -3.96 4.17 -29.36
N LEU A 19 -4.47 5.35 -29.00
CA LEU A 19 -3.78 6.34 -28.19
C LEU A 19 -3.28 5.61 -26.93
N ALA A 20 -2.11 6.04 -26.49
CA ALA A 20 -1.39 5.56 -25.33
C ALA A 20 -2.32 4.98 -24.24
N SER A 21 -2.05 3.71 -23.90
CA SER A 21 -2.62 2.96 -22.78
C SER A 21 -3.24 3.85 -21.70
N ASP A 22 -4.53 3.64 -21.42
CA ASP A 22 -5.22 4.04 -20.19
C ASP A 22 -4.57 3.31 -18.99
N ALA A 23 -3.34 3.69 -18.66
CA ALA A 23 -2.74 3.31 -17.41
C ALA A 23 -3.48 4.11 -16.31
N PRO A 24 -4.06 3.44 -15.30
CA PRO A 24 -4.81 4.12 -14.25
C PRO A 24 -3.97 5.24 -13.63
N ARG A 25 -4.62 6.37 -13.31
CA ARG A 25 -3.92 7.50 -12.66
C ARG A 25 -3.65 7.10 -11.22
N VAL A 26 -2.43 6.71 -10.91
CA VAL A 26 -2.01 6.20 -9.60
C VAL A 26 -1.82 7.36 -8.61
N SER A 27 -2.18 7.15 -7.34
CA SER A 27 -1.86 8.07 -6.24
C SER A 27 -0.36 8.40 -6.20
N VAL A 28 -0.01 9.55 -5.63
CA VAL A 28 1.39 9.95 -5.36
C VAL A 28 2.06 8.94 -4.41
N GLU A 29 1.29 8.21 -3.61
CA GLU A 29 1.72 7.15 -2.70
C GLU A 29 2.06 5.84 -3.42
N GLY A 30 1.74 5.74 -4.72
CA GLY A 30 1.92 4.53 -5.51
C GLY A 30 0.75 3.55 -5.38
N MET A 31 0.92 2.40 -6.00
CA MET A 31 -0.01 1.26 -5.96
C MET A 31 0.74 0.08 -5.36
N ASN A 32 0.16 -0.53 -4.33
CA ASN A 32 0.58 -1.81 -3.77
C ASN A 32 -0.61 -2.76 -3.90
N LYS A 33 -0.45 -3.83 -4.69
CA LYS A 33 -1.47 -4.87 -4.86
C LYS A 33 -0.82 -6.21 -4.60
N HIS A 34 -1.44 -7.04 -3.79
CA HIS A 34 -0.89 -8.35 -3.49
C HIS A 34 -1.94 -9.45 -3.54
N SER A 35 -1.47 -10.67 -3.76
CA SER A 35 -2.28 -11.87 -3.61
C SER A 35 -1.48 -12.94 -2.87
N VAL A 36 -2.17 -13.73 -2.07
CA VAL A 36 -1.59 -14.80 -1.27
C VAL A 36 -2.33 -16.09 -1.53
N ALA A 37 -1.57 -17.17 -1.70
CA ALA A 37 -2.08 -18.53 -1.73
C ALA A 37 -1.26 -19.40 -0.76
N THR A 38 -1.86 -20.46 -0.25
CA THR A 38 -1.19 -21.42 0.64
C THR A 38 -1.26 -22.84 0.09
N GLY A 39 -0.22 -23.62 0.35
CA GLY A 39 -0.16 -25.03 -0.02
C GLY A 39 1.04 -25.71 0.63
N MET A 40 0.86 -26.94 1.11
CA MET A 40 1.94 -27.72 1.76
C MET A 40 2.66 -26.99 2.91
N GLY A 41 1.94 -26.16 3.67
CA GLY A 41 2.52 -25.36 4.76
C GLY A 41 3.40 -24.19 4.30
N LEU A 42 3.31 -23.81 3.03
CA LEU A 42 3.99 -22.65 2.45
C LEU A 42 2.99 -21.62 1.94
N PHE A 43 3.43 -20.36 1.97
CA PHE A 43 2.75 -19.22 1.38
C PHE A 43 3.44 -18.85 0.06
N LEU A 44 2.65 -18.68 -0.99
CA LEU A 44 3.02 -18.03 -2.24
C LEU A 44 2.41 -16.63 -2.23
N THR A 45 3.27 -15.61 -2.16
CA THR A 45 2.86 -14.20 -2.21
C THR A 45 3.28 -13.60 -3.53
N ARG A 46 2.35 -12.94 -4.21
CA ARG A 46 2.59 -12.07 -5.36
C ARG A 46 2.41 -10.63 -4.92
N SER A 47 3.39 -9.77 -5.18
CA SER A 47 3.29 -8.33 -4.95
C SER A 47 3.49 -7.59 -6.28
N GLN A 48 2.49 -6.83 -6.68
CA GLN A 48 2.52 -5.91 -7.81
C GLN A 48 2.64 -4.50 -7.25
N VAL A 49 3.66 -3.78 -7.70
CA VAL A 49 3.91 -2.41 -7.24
C VAL A 49 3.99 -1.49 -8.46
N ALA A 50 3.42 -0.29 -8.33
CA ALA A 50 3.54 0.73 -9.35
C ALA A 50 3.62 2.14 -8.77
N THR A 51 4.28 3.06 -9.46
CA THR A 51 4.23 4.50 -9.23
C THR A 51 4.11 5.21 -10.57
N GLN A 52 3.54 6.41 -10.58
CA GLN A 52 3.38 7.20 -11.79
C GLN A 52 4.21 8.48 -11.75
N GLY A 53 4.75 8.88 -12.90
CA GLY A 53 5.43 10.15 -13.08
C GLY A 53 6.42 10.12 -14.23
N ALA A 54 7.55 10.83 -14.08
CA ALA A 54 8.54 10.93 -15.12
C ALA A 54 9.18 9.57 -15.46
N ALA A 55 9.38 9.31 -16.75
CA ALA A 55 10.13 8.15 -17.23
C ALA A 55 11.62 8.30 -16.85
N LYS A 56 11.99 7.77 -15.70
CA LYS A 56 13.36 7.80 -15.17
C LYS A 56 13.74 6.40 -14.70
N SER A 57 14.90 5.92 -15.14
CA SER A 57 15.42 4.64 -14.66
C SER A 57 15.68 4.72 -13.15
N ILE A 58 15.06 3.81 -12.40
CA ILE A 58 15.28 3.68 -10.96
C ILE A 58 16.20 2.48 -10.72
N HIS A 59 17.35 2.74 -10.12
CA HIS A 59 18.25 1.71 -9.65
C HIS A 59 18.13 1.60 -8.13
N LEU A 60 17.52 0.51 -7.67
CA LEU A 60 17.44 0.16 -6.27
C LEU A 60 18.78 -0.40 -5.79
N GLN A 61 19.30 0.19 -4.72
CA GLN A 61 20.52 -0.27 -4.07
C GLN A 61 20.32 -1.58 -3.32
N LYS A 62 21.42 -2.14 -2.81
CA LYS A 62 21.42 -3.35 -1.98
C LYS A 62 20.50 -3.16 -0.78
N ARG A 63 19.70 -4.20 -0.49
CA ARG A 63 18.79 -4.23 0.66
C ARG A 63 19.55 -4.11 1.97
N ILE A 64 19.10 -3.21 2.82
CA ILE A 64 19.42 -3.11 4.24
C ILE A 64 18.45 -4.03 4.99
N VAL A 65 18.98 -4.81 5.94
CA VAL A 65 18.16 -5.63 6.85
C VAL A 65 18.02 -4.85 8.16
N CYS A 66 16.79 -4.59 8.57
CA CYS A 66 16.51 -3.88 9.83
C CYS A 66 16.83 -4.78 11.04
N SER A 67 16.86 -4.18 12.24
CA SER A 67 16.99 -4.93 13.50
C SER A 67 15.88 -5.97 13.65
N ASP A 68 14.63 -5.59 13.31
CA ASP A 68 13.60 -6.57 12.99
C ASP A 68 13.90 -7.19 11.62
N ARG A 69 14.38 -8.43 11.63
CA ARG A 69 14.80 -9.16 10.42
C ARG A 69 13.64 -9.46 9.46
N ARG A 70 12.39 -9.24 9.87
CA ARG A 70 11.20 -9.31 9.02
C ARG A 70 11.12 -8.14 8.05
N ILE A 71 11.73 -7.00 8.39
CA ILE A 71 11.75 -5.80 7.55
C ILE A 71 13.09 -5.68 6.81
N LYS A 72 12.99 -5.42 5.51
CA LYS A 72 14.13 -5.07 4.65
C LYS A 72 13.79 -3.81 3.87
N VAL A 73 14.78 -2.96 3.65
CA VAL A 73 14.58 -1.70 2.91
C VAL A 73 15.60 -1.62 1.77
N ALA A 74 15.14 -1.32 0.57
CA ALA A 74 15.98 -0.98 -0.58
C ALA A 74 15.66 0.45 -1.01
N PHE A 75 16.69 1.29 -1.07
CA PHE A 75 16.56 2.69 -1.50
C PHE A 75 16.93 2.83 -2.97
N ALA A 76 16.23 3.66 -3.70
CA ALA A 76 16.74 4.19 -4.95
C ALA A 76 17.99 5.03 -4.68
N LYS A 77 18.96 4.96 -5.59
CA LYS A 77 20.25 5.65 -5.46
C LYS A 77 20.08 7.13 -5.05
N GLY A 78 20.67 7.51 -3.91
CA GLY A 78 20.71 8.89 -3.42
C GLY A 78 19.60 9.25 -2.44
N LEU A 79 18.78 8.27 -2.02
CA LEU A 79 17.69 8.45 -1.06
C LEU A 79 17.99 7.88 0.34
N GLU A 80 19.22 7.47 0.62
CA GLU A 80 19.59 6.73 1.83
C GLU A 80 19.64 7.60 3.10
N ARG A 81 18.62 8.44 3.31
CA ARG A 81 18.50 9.30 4.49
C ARG A 81 17.76 8.56 5.60
N ALA A 82 18.41 8.43 6.76
CA ALA A 82 17.86 7.86 7.99
C ALA A 82 17.14 6.49 7.84
N PRO A 83 17.81 5.46 7.29
CA PRO A 83 17.22 4.12 7.13
C PRO A 83 16.76 3.53 8.47
N GLU A 84 17.36 3.93 9.60
CA GLU A 84 16.97 3.48 10.93
C GLU A 84 15.55 3.93 11.30
N ARG A 85 15.13 5.14 10.88
CA ARG A 85 13.78 5.66 11.18
C ARG A 85 12.72 4.88 10.42
N ILE A 86 12.92 4.67 9.11
CA ILE A 86 12.01 3.85 8.29
C ILE A 86 11.94 2.43 8.86
N CYS A 87 13.09 1.84 9.20
CA CYS A 87 13.13 0.52 9.84
C CYS A 87 12.31 0.47 11.13
N ARG A 88 12.48 1.44 12.02
CA ARG A 88 11.74 1.49 13.31
C ARG A 88 10.24 1.60 13.07
N VAL A 89 9.81 2.57 12.26
CA VAL A 89 8.40 2.82 11.97
C VAL A 89 7.73 1.60 11.34
N ALA A 90 8.38 0.99 10.33
CA ALA A 90 7.88 -0.23 9.71
C ALA A 90 7.82 -1.41 10.70
N SER A 91 8.79 -1.53 11.60
CA SER A 91 8.82 -2.63 12.59
C SER A 91 7.68 -2.48 13.61
N GLU A 92 7.42 -1.26 14.08
CA GLU A 92 6.34 -0.96 15.04
C GLU A 92 4.95 -1.15 14.41
N ALA A 93 4.76 -0.69 13.17
CA ALA A 93 3.54 -0.93 12.41
C ALA A 93 3.30 -2.44 12.16
N LEU A 94 4.34 -3.21 11.79
CA LEU A 94 4.20 -4.66 11.61
C LEU A 94 3.96 -5.40 12.93
N ALA A 95 4.51 -4.91 14.04
CA ALA A 95 4.29 -5.49 15.36
C ALA A 95 2.82 -5.40 15.78
N LEU A 96 2.14 -4.28 15.49
CA LEU A 96 0.69 -4.14 15.69
C LEU A 96 -0.09 -5.25 14.97
N VAL A 97 0.17 -5.43 13.66
CA VAL A 97 -0.47 -6.48 12.85
C VAL A 97 -0.17 -7.88 13.40
N SER A 98 1.09 -8.14 13.76
CA SER A 98 1.52 -9.46 14.24
C SER A 98 0.87 -9.83 15.56
N ALA A 99 0.71 -8.85 16.46
CA ALA A 99 0.06 -9.04 17.74
C ALA A 99 -1.42 -9.40 17.56
N GLN A 100 -2.08 -8.75 16.60
CA GLN A 100 -3.52 -8.85 16.41
C GLN A 100 -3.95 -10.05 15.55
N SER A 101 -3.15 -10.41 14.54
CA SER A 101 -3.36 -11.61 13.73
C SER A 101 -2.81 -12.89 14.38
N HIS A 102 -1.97 -12.76 15.41
CA HIS A 102 -1.16 -13.83 15.99
C HIS A 102 -0.15 -14.48 15.01
N VAL A 103 0.13 -13.85 13.87
CA VAL A 103 1.07 -14.35 12.86
C VAL A 103 2.42 -13.61 12.99
N GLN A 104 3.45 -14.31 13.44
CA GLN A 104 4.75 -13.69 13.74
C GLN A 104 5.73 -13.66 12.56
N ASN A 105 5.48 -14.44 11.51
CA ASN A 105 6.42 -14.70 10.42
C ASN A 105 6.11 -13.96 9.12
N ILE A 106 5.32 -12.89 9.18
CA ILE A 106 5.12 -11.95 8.07
C ILE A 106 6.46 -11.22 7.82
N ALA A 107 6.88 -11.11 6.56
CA ALA A 107 8.07 -10.36 6.18
C ALA A 107 7.79 -9.37 5.06
N ILE A 108 8.41 -8.19 5.14
CA ILE A 108 8.15 -7.07 4.23
C ILE A 108 9.48 -6.54 3.68
N THR A 109 9.53 -6.32 2.36
CA THR A 109 10.60 -5.58 1.70
C THR A 109 10.04 -4.25 1.18
N LEU A 110 10.52 -3.15 1.72
CA LEU A 110 10.17 -1.80 1.27
C LEU A 110 11.12 -1.35 0.15
N LEU A 111 10.55 -0.83 -0.94
CA LEU A 111 11.27 -0.21 -2.05
C LEU A 111 11.04 1.30 -1.96
N VAL A 112 12.00 2.02 -1.39
CA VAL A 112 11.91 3.47 -1.22
C VAL A 112 12.38 4.15 -2.49
N VAL A 113 11.49 4.88 -3.15
CA VAL A 113 11.72 5.50 -4.47
C VAL A 113 11.44 7.01 -4.42
N PRO A 114 11.97 7.81 -5.36
CA PRO A 114 11.61 9.23 -5.42
C PRO A 114 10.12 9.39 -5.70
N SER A 115 9.51 10.50 -5.27
CA SER A 115 8.17 10.89 -5.75
C SER A 115 8.15 11.11 -7.27
N LEU A 116 6.98 10.93 -7.89
CA LEU A 116 6.69 11.28 -9.29
C LEU A 116 7.63 10.62 -10.30
N VAL A 117 7.96 9.35 -10.07
CA VAL A 117 8.72 8.50 -10.99
C VAL A 117 7.84 7.38 -11.49
N ASN A 118 8.01 6.98 -12.75
CA ASN A 118 7.36 5.78 -13.26
C ASN A 118 8.16 4.54 -12.86
N TYR A 119 7.55 3.64 -12.09
CA TYR A 119 8.11 2.35 -11.72
C TYR A 119 6.99 1.31 -11.74
N GLN A 120 7.27 0.12 -12.28
CA GLN A 120 6.34 -0.99 -12.20
C GLN A 120 7.13 -2.29 -12.08
N ALA A 121 6.73 -3.13 -11.13
CA ALA A 121 7.34 -4.44 -10.94
C ALA A 121 6.34 -5.45 -10.36
N THR A 122 6.59 -6.73 -10.63
CA THR A 122 5.89 -7.84 -9.98
C THR A 122 6.90 -8.77 -9.34
N PHE A 123 6.64 -9.16 -8.10
CA PHE A 123 7.49 -10.05 -7.32
C PHE A 123 6.72 -11.28 -6.88
N TYR A 124 7.38 -12.44 -6.95
CA TYR A 124 6.88 -13.69 -6.41
C TYR A 124 7.78 -14.16 -5.27
N ARG A 125 7.18 -14.55 -4.16
CA ARG A 125 7.89 -15.02 -2.96
C ARG A 125 7.24 -16.27 -2.40
N VAL A 126 8.07 -17.22 -2.01
CA VAL A 126 7.65 -18.44 -1.30
C VAL A 126 8.28 -18.46 0.08
N GLY A 127 7.53 -18.87 1.10
CA GLY A 127 8.04 -18.99 2.47
C GLY A 127 7.08 -19.66 3.43
N ARG A 128 7.53 -19.87 4.67
CA ARG A 128 6.70 -20.38 5.77
C ARG A 128 5.69 -19.36 6.31
N GLY A 129 5.80 -18.10 5.89
CA GLY A 129 4.88 -17.02 6.18
C GLY A 129 4.79 -16.08 4.97
N PRO A 130 3.80 -15.16 4.95
CA PRO A 130 3.63 -14.20 3.87
C PRO A 130 4.86 -13.30 3.69
N LYS A 131 5.21 -13.01 2.43
CA LYS A 131 6.38 -12.19 2.08
C LYS A 131 6.01 -11.12 1.07
N LEU A 132 5.83 -9.89 1.56
CA LEU A 132 5.42 -8.75 0.75
C LEU A 132 6.62 -7.97 0.22
N VAL A 133 6.43 -7.37 -0.95
CA VAL A 133 7.28 -6.30 -1.47
C VAL A 133 6.39 -5.08 -1.71
N LEU A 134 6.68 -3.98 -1.02
CA LEU A 134 5.90 -2.75 -1.08
C LEU A 134 6.75 -1.63 -1.67
N ILE A 135 6.14 -0.74 -2.45
CA ILE A 135 6.77 0.48 -2.93
C ILE A 135 6.35 1.66 -2.06
N VAL A 136 7.32 2.52 -1.74
CA VAL A 136 7.13 3.69 -0.89
C VAL A 136 7.78 4.89 -1.56
N PRO A 137 7.00 5.76 -2.23
CA PRO A 137 7.49 7.04 -2.70
C PRO A 137 7.88 7.95 -1.54
N VAL A 138 9.01 8.64 -1.65
CA VAL A 138 9.41 9.70 -0.73
C VAL A 138 8.51 10.91 -0.97
N LEU A 139 7.68 11.26 0.01
CA LEU A 139 6.72 12.35 -0.07
C LEU A 139 7.39 13.71 0.22
N GLN A 140 6.58 14.78 0.24
CA GLN A 140 7.06 16.16 0.36
C GLN A 140 7.86 16.41 1.65
N SER A 141 7.53 15.69 2.73
CA SER A 141 8.24 15.72 4.00
C SER A 141 8.66 14.32 4.45
N GLU A 142 9.64 14.26 5.34
CA GLU A 142 10.05 13.01 5.99
C GLU A 142 8.90 12.43 6.83
N GLU A 143 8.17 13.28 7.55
CA GLU A 143 7.02 12.88 8.37
C GLU A 143 5.92 12.24 7.52
N ALA A 144 5.55 12.84 6.39
CA ALA A 144 4.59 12.26 5.46
C ALA A 144 5.09 10.91 4.90
N THR A 145 6.39 10.81 4.60
CA THR A 145 6.98 9.54 4.15
C THR A 145 6.91 8.47 5.24
N LEU A 146 7.18 8.82 6.50
CA LEU A 146 7.09 7.88 7.62
C LEU A 146 5.65 7.48 7.92
N ALA A 147 4.69 8.41 7.81
CA ALA A 147 3.27 8.13 7.90
C ALA A 147 2.83 7.12 6.82
N ASN A 148 3.22 7.35 5.57
CA ASN A 148 2.97 6.42 4.47
C ASN A 148 3.63 5.04 4.70
N VAL A 149 4.84 4.99 5.27
CA VAL A 149 5.49 3.71 5.64
C VAL A 149 4.67 2.97 6.69
N ALA A 150 4.26 3.65 7.76
CA ALA A 150 3.49 3.03 8.83
C ALA A 150 2.14 2.52 8.33
N ASP A 151 1.46 3.35 7.53
CA ASP A 151 0.18 3.06 6.90
C ASP A 151 0.28 1.83 6.00
N LEU A 152 1.15 1.85 4.98
CA LEU A 152 1.32 0.75 4.03
C LEU A 152 1.72 -0.55 4.74
N VAL A 153 2.63 -0.49 5.72
CA VAL A 153 3.06 -1.70 6.42
C VAL A 153 1.92 -2.30 7.23
N ALA A 154 1.11 -1.48 7.92
CA ALA A 154 0.01 -1.98 8.72
C ALA A 154 -1.18 -2.42 7.86
N HIS A 155 -1.54 -1.66 6.84
CA HIS A 155 -2.61 -1.94 5.89
C HIS A 155 -2.33 -3.24 5.11
N GLU A 156 -1.19 -3.31 4.41
CA GLU A 156 -0.84 -4.47 3.60
C GLU A 156 -0.51 -5.68 4.47
N GLY A 157 0.08 -5.41 5.65
CA GLY A 157 0.33 -6.42 6.67
C GLY A 157 -0.96 -7.05 7.18
N PHE A 158 -2.02 -6.26 7.38
CA PHE A 158 -3.32 -6.73 7.84
C PHE A 158 -3.90 -7.77 6.90
N HIS A 159 -3.99 -7.48 5.60
CA HIS A 159 -4.52 -8.42 4.61
C HIS A 159 -3.82 -9.78 4.68
N VAL A 160 -2.49 -9.79 4.64
CA VAL A 160 -1.74 -11.05 4.67
C VAL A 160 -1.73 -11.72 6.03
N GLY A 161 -1.80 -10.94 7.11
CA GLY A 161 -1.86 -11.42 8.49
C GLY A 161 -3.18 -12.14 8.76
N MET A 162 -4.31 -11.53 8.41
CA MET A 162 -5.64 -12.13 8.56
C MET A 162 -5.80 -13.36 7.67
N PHE A 163 -5.28 -13.30 6.44
CA PHE A 163 -5.26 -14.47 5.56
C PHE A 163 -4.47 -15.63 6.18
N ALA A 164 -3.28 -15.34 6.72
CA ALA A 164 -2.44 -16.35 7.38
C ALA A 164 -3.04 -16.87 8.69
N ALA A 165 -3.88 -16.08 9.36
CA ALA A 165 -4.67 -16.49 10.53
C ALA A 165 -5.91 -17.31 10.15
N GLY A 166 -6.22 -17.46 8.86
CA GLY A 166 -7.35 -18.23 8.34
C GLY A 166 -8.65 -17.44 8.16
N ASP A 167 -8.66 -16.14 8.42
CA ASP A 167 -9.83 -15.28 8.25
C ASP A 167 -9.79 -14.57 6.88
N VAL A 168 -10.11 -15.33 5.83
CA VAL A 168 -10.08 -14.84 4.43
C VAL A 168 -11.08 -13.71 4.20
N SER A 169 -12.22 -13.72 4.90
CA SER A 169 -13.23 -12.67 4.77
C SER A 169 -12.72 -11.35 5.33
N LEU A 170 -12.13 -11.38 6.52
CA LEU A 170 -11.55 -10.18 7.13
C LEU A 170 -10.30 -9.72 6.36
N ALA A 171 -9.52 -10.66 5.83
CA ALA A 171 -8.37 -10.36 4.97
C ALA A 171 -8.73 -9.63 3.68
N GLY A 172 -9.96 -9.72 3.19
CA GLY A 172 -10.43 -8.99 2.00
C GLY A 172 -11.11 -7.65 2.32
N ASN A 173 -11.13 -7.23 3.59
CA ASN A 173 -11.86 -6.04 4.02
C ASN A 173 -10.97 -4.79 4.00
N GLU A 174 -11.05 -4.03 2.91
CA GLU A 174 -10.31 -2.76 2.72
C GLU A 174 -10.63 -1.74 3.82
N TYR A 175 -11.89 -1.61 4.24
CA TYR A 175 -12.28 -0.70 5.33
C TYR A 175 -11.53 -1.01 6.63
N ALA A 176 -11.39 -2.29 6.98
CA ALA A 176 -10.61 -2.70 8.14
C ALA A 176 -9.10 -2.47 7.91
N ALA A 177 -8.58 -2.74 6.71
CA ALA A 177 -7.18 -2.52 6.38
C ALA A 177 -6.78 -1.03 6.49
N TYR A 178 -7.64 -0.10 6.04
CA TYR A 178 -7.42 1.34 6.20
C TYR A 178 -7.40 1.77 7.67
N HIS A 179 -8.29 1.22 8.50
CA HIS A 179 -8.22 1.46 9.95
C HIS A 179 -6.89 0.97 10.53
N TYR A 180 -6.40 -0.19 10.10
CA TYR A 180 -5.08 -0.67 10.52
C TYR A 180 -3.94 0.22 10.05
N GLY A 181 -4.01 0.77 8.83
CA GLY A 181 -3.07 1.78 8.36
C GLY A 181 -2.96 2.95 9.34
N LEU A 182 -4.11 3.53 9.72
CA LEU A 182 -4.17 4.63 10.69
C LEU A 182 -3.68 4.23 12.10
N CYS A 183 -4.08 3.06 12.58
CA CYS A 183 -3.57 2.54 13.86
C CYS A 183 -2.07 2.26 13.81
N GLY A 184 -1.53 1.85 12.66
CA GLY A 184 -0.11 1.69 12.41
C GLY A 184 0.63 3.01 12.57
N GLN A 185 0.11 4.09 11.99
CA GLN A 185 0.64 5.44 12.18
C GLN A 185 0.60 5.87 13.65
N LEU A 186 -0.54 5.73 14.35
CA LEU A 186 -0.64 6.07 15.78
C LEU A 186 0.36 5.30 16.65
N VAL A 187 0.53 4.00 16.40
CA VAL A 187 1.45 3.17 17.19
C VAL A 187 2.90 3.54 16.91
N ALA A 188 3.26 3.75 15.65
CA ALA A 188 4.64 3.93 15.21
C ALA A 188 5.15 5.38 15.29
N LEU A 189 4.25 6.36 15.21
CA LEU A 189 4.57 7.79 15.22
C LEU A 189 4.02 8.52 16.44
N GLY A 190 3.12 7.89 17.20
CA GLY A 190 2.45 8.49 18.36
C GLY A 190 1.32 9.47 18.01
N HIS A 191 1.12 9.76 16.73
CA HIS A 191 0.10 10.69 16.26
C HIS A 191 -0.34 10.38 14.83
N LEU A 192 -1.48 10.92 14.45
CA LEU A 192 -1.98 11.03 13.10
C LEU A 192 -2.07 12.50 12.71
N GLU A 193 -1.69 12.81 11.48
CA GLU A 193 -1.88 14.12 10.89
C GLU A 193 -3.07 14.07 9.91
N PRO A 194 -4.00 15.04 9.94
CA PRO A 194 -5.10 15.09 8.96
C PRO A 194 -4.61 15.11 7.51
N SER A 195 -3.43 15.69 7.27
CA SER A 195 -2.78 15.76 5.96
C SER A 195 -2.19 14.43 5.48
N ALA A 196 -2.00 13.46 6.37
CA ALA A 196 -1.44 12.13 6.11
C ALA A 196 -2.51 11.01 6.13
N LEU A 197 -3.79 11.39 6.16
CA LEU A 197 -4.88 10.44 6.01
C LEU A 197 -4.95 9.90 4.58
N PRO A 198 -5.29 8.62 4.40
CA PRO A 198 -5.44 8.00 3.09
C PRO A 198 -6.57 8.68 2.29
N GLY A 199 -6.69 8.32 1.01
CA GLY A 199 -7.88 8.66 0.21
C GLY A 199 -7.69 9.71 -0.88
N PHE A 200 -6.52 9.84 -1.49
CA PHE A 200 -6.46 10.53 -2.79
C PHE A 200 -7.02 9.60 -3.87
N GLY A 201 -8.33 9.72 -4.12
CA GLY A 201 -9.07 8.84 -5.02
C GLY A 201 -8.34 8.55 -6.33
N VAL A 202 -8.19 7.26 -6.64
CA VAL A 202 -7.53 6.77 -7.85
C VAL A 202 -8.59 6.58 -8.93
N ALA A 203 -8.48 7.31 -10.05
CA ALA A 203 -9.29 7.01 -11.23
C ALA A 203 -8.74 5.74 -11.89
N SER A 204 -9.46 4.63 -11.75
CA SER A 204 -9.06 3.31 -12.24
C SER A 204 -10.26 2.49 -12.68
N ASP A 205 -10.09 1.70 -13.75
CA ASP A 205 -11.07 0.70 -14.18
C ASP A 205 -10.87 -0.67 -13.48
N ASP A 206 -9.81 -0.84 -12.68
CA ASP A 206 -9.61 -2.04 -11.86
C ASP A 206 -10.55 -1.99 -10.64
N PRO A 207 -11.53 -2.92 -10.52
CA PRO A 207 -12.51 -2.91 -9.44
C PRO A 207 -11.89 -2.96 -8.04
N HIS A 208 -10.72 -3.60 -7.89
CA HIS A 208 -10.02 -3.63 -6.60
C HIS A 208 -9.48 -2.26 -6.19
N LEU A 209 -9.03 -1.45 -7.15
CA LEU A 209 -8.54 -0.10 -6.88
C LEU A 209 -9.69 0.87 -6.61
N VAL A 210 -10.86 0.63 -7.20
CA VAL A 210 -12.09 1.38 -6.92
C VAL A 210 -12.56 1.10 -5.49
N ASP A 211 -12.75 -0.17 -5.12
CA ASP A 211 -13.20 -0.57 -3.77
C ASP A 211 -12.24 -0.07 -2.67
N SER A 212 -10.93 -0.18 -2.91
CA SER A 212 -9.92 0.36 -2.01
C SER A 212 -10.01 1.90 -1.92
N SER A 213 -10.18 2.63 -3.03
CA SER A 213 -10.36 4.09 -2.99
C SER A 213 -11.62 4.53 -2.25
N GLU A 214 -12.75 3.84 -2.46
CA GLU A 214 -14.01 4.14 -1.77
C GLU A 214 -13.90 3.85 -0.26
N SER A 215 -13.25 2.76 0.11
CA SER A 215 -12.95 2.44 1.51
C SER A 215 -12.04 3.49 2.15
N ALA A 216 -11.00 3.93 1.44
CA ALA A 216 -10.09 4.98 1.90
C ALA A 216 -10.85 6.27 2.21
N GLU A 217 -11.69 6.73 1.28
CA GLU A 217 -12.45 7.97 1.41
C GLU A 217 -13.48 7.90 2.55
N ARG A 218 -14.11 6.73 2.71
CA ARG A 218 -15.02 6.48 3.82
C ARG A 218 -14.29 6.59 5.16
N VAL A 219 -13.17 5.87 5.33
CA VAL A 219 -12.38 5.92 6.58
C VAL A 219 -11.86 7.33 6.82
N ARG A 220 -11.35 8.01 5.79
CA ARG A 220 -10.93 9.41 5.88
C ARG A 220 -12.04 10.29 6.42
N THR A 221 -13.25 10.20 5.88
CA THR A 221 -14.40 11.00 6.32
C THR A 221 -14.79 10.70 7.77
N GLU A 222 -14.85 9.41 8.14
CA GLU A 222 -15.19 8.99 9.50
C GLU A 222 -14.16 9.49 10.52
N VAL A 223 -12.86 9.39 10.22
CA VAL A 223 -11.80 9.77 11.16
C VAL A 223 -11.58 11.28 11.17
N LEU A 224 -11.70 12.00 10.03
CA LEU A 224 -11.60 13.47 9.99
C LEU A 224 -12.52 14.16 10.98
N GLN A 225 -13.73 13.63 11.17
CA GLN A 225 -14.67 14.15 12.17
C GLN A 225 -14.14 14.06 13.61
N ALA A 226 -13.22 13.13 13.89
CA ALA A 226 -12.64 12.92 15.20
C ALA A 226 -11.38 13.77 15.49
N PHE A 227 -10.74 14.38 14.47
CA PHE A 227 -9.56 15.24 14.67
C PHE A 227 -9.93 16.61 15.25
N GLY A 228 -11.12 17.14 14.95
CA GLY A 228 -11.36 18.57 15.13
C GLY A 228 -10.30 19.38 14.35
N ASP A 229 -9.70 20.38 15.00
CA ASP A 229 -8.67 21.26 14.42
C ASP A 229 -7.21 20.83 14.72
N LEU A 230 -7.00 19.68 15.37
CA LEU A 230 -5.67 19.27 15.88
C LEU A 230 -5.30 17.84 15.47
N PRO A 231 -3.99 17.51 15.43
CA PRO A 231 -3.53 16.14 15.25
C PRO A 231 -4.09 15.20 16.32
N MET A 232 -4.45 13.98 15.93
CA MET A 232 -4.91 12.95 16.87
C MET A 232 -3.70 12.26 17.46
N THR A 233 -3.48 12.40 18.77
CA THR A 233 -2.40 11.69 19.47
C THR A 233 -2.85 10.34 19.96
N ARG A 234 -1.91 9.42 20.15
CA ARG A 234 -2.15 8.08 20.68
C ARG A 234 -2.83 8.08 22.06
N GLU A 235 -2.50 9.05 22.90
CA GLU A 235 -3.01 9.19 24.27
C GLU A 235 -4.31 9.99 24.34
N SER A 236 -4.78 10.56 23.22
CA SER A 236 -6.07 11.25 23.17
C SER A 236 -7.24 10.25 23.23
N PRO A 237 -8.42 10.64 23.75
CA PRO A 237 -9.59 9.76 23.74
C PRO A 237 -9.97 9.25 22.34
N ALA A 238 -9.79 10.08 21.30
CA ALA A 238 -10.02 9.67 19.91
C ALA A 238 -8.99 8.65 19.43
N GLY A 239 -7.71 8.82 19.79
CA GLY A 239 -6.66 7.85 19.50
C GLY A 239 -6.87 6.51 20.20
N GLU A 240 -7.26 6.53 21.47
CA GLU A 240 -7.60 5.31 22.21
C GLU A 240 -8.81 4.59 21.61
N ALA A 241 -9.84 5.34 21.20
CA ALA A 241 -11.02 4.79 20.53
C ALA A 241 -10.67 4.14 19.19
N LEU A 242 -9.84 4.79 18.36
CA LEU A 242 -9.38 4.24 17.10
C LEU A 242 -8.56 2.95 17.31
N LEU A 243 -7.65 2.93 18.30
CA LEU A 243 -6.90 1.73 18.65
C LEU A 243 -7.80 0.60 19.17
N ALA A 244 -8.84 0.92 19.93
CA ALA A 244 -9.82 -0.06 20.39
C ALA A 244 -10.62 -0.65 19.21
N GLN A 245 -10.99 0.17 18.23
CA GLN A 245 -11.66 -0.28 17.01
C GLN A 245 -10.78 -1.24 16.20
N CYS A 246 -9.49 -0.94 16.02
CA CYS A 246 -8.55 -1.85 15.34
C CYS A 246 -8.39 -3.19 16.08
N ARG A 247 -8.39 -3.19 17.42
CA ARG A 247 -8.35 -4.43 18.22
C ARG A 247 -9.62 -5.26 18.08
N ALA A 248 -10.77 -4.61 17.85
CA ALA A 248 -12.04 -5.31 17.60
C ALA A 248 -12.08 -5.96 16.22
N MET A 249 -11.31 -5.46 15.25
CA MET A 249 -11.10 -6.06 13.93
C MET A 249 -10.04 -7.18 14.00
N ALA A 250 -10.31 -8.18 14.82
CA ALA A 250 -9.48 -9.36 15.02
C ALA A 250 -9.97 -10.53 14.16
N PRO A 251 -9.11 -11.50 13.78
CA PRO A 251 -9.60 -12.73 13.18
C PRO A 251 -10.53 -13.43 14.17
N ALA A 252 -11.64 -13.99 13.68
CA ALA A 252 -12.54 -14.77 14.54
C ALA A 252 -11.72 -15.88 15.23
N SER A 253 -11.77 -15.93 16.58
CA SER A 253 -10.83 -16.67 17.44
C SER A 253 -10.32 -17.95 16.78
N SER A 254 -9.00 -18.04 16.58
CA SER A 254 -8.38 -19.29 16.17
C SER A 254 -8.72 -20.35 17.22
N LYS A 255 -9.54 -21.33 16.87
CA LYS A 255 -9.56 -22.61 17.59
C LYS A 255 -8.18 -23.23 17.40
N HIS A 256 -7.26 -22.92 18.30
CA HIS A 256 -6.02 -23.65 18.50
C HIS A 256 -6.01 -24.11 19.96
#